data_AF-A0A9P4M982-F1
#
_entry.id   AF-A0A9P4M982-F1
#
_cell.length_a   1.000
_cell.length_b   1.000
_cell.length_c   1.000
_cell.angle_alpha   90.00
_cell.angle_beta   90.00
_cell.angle_gamma   90.00
#
_symmetry.space_group_name_H-M   'P 1'
#
loop_
_entity.id
_entity.type
_entity.pdbx_description
1 polymer ?
#
loop_
_entity_poly.entity_id
_entity_poly.type
_entity_poly.pdbx_seq_one_letter_code
_entity_poly.pdbx_strand_id
1 'polypeptide(L)'
;MASLQQPESGTTGPLCSSTSELIKAIFDIPATSSDAFLNSSDWLHAVISSTSNLAVYHTTASSASLLRILMALLHLSERRPRSPRGVAAVIIVDEWDRQHHFDHALALLRQHFRSRGVAQLKENAFCWGNVTLVRGLPTRRTGAAHQYSTNTLSAAAARVQVSISNTLGTTGLQGIVWHESASVTFLDHFLFPNVTSGRATTTFKAITITGPLYNEKGTSRWTLNTVFDGLRLQGLLAKATLHNIPFIFVEGQELGLRISRLRQLPRFASTWPALLPEDSWRERVRRSFNRTAVSIFQLHAAIDDCPTSQCVNKINQSLPNSASSWANECKLASNYRSCSVDRAKGRLSKTTGEINCPGDDHIGPLAEILLDPDRATGGLFAARVNIVIITQPVARPSSTSQIYILISTNQAATQGAFFAAWDRFITSMVPNPSAVTVARDVAGAWRDLCMLLGAELRYVERHYKYWSWSDVEKKALEQVVRMLEDGEMSKICKRSLS
;
A
#
# COMPACT_ATOMS: atom_id res chain seq x y z
N MET A 1 -0.76 -14.76 -51.15
CA MET A 1 -0.48 -15.35 -49.82
C MET A 1 0.89 -14.85 -49.40
N ALA A 2 0.92 -13.78 -48.61
CA ALA A 2 2.18 -13.18 -48.15
C ALA A 2 2.80 -14.09 -47.09
N SER A 3 4.08 -14.42 -47.28
CA SER A 3 4.86 -15.18 -46.32
C SER A 3 4.99 -14.39 -45.01
N LEU A 4 4.57 -15.01 -43.92
CA LEU A 4 4.91 -14.58 -42.57
C LEU A 4 6.42 -14.70 -42.43
N GLN A 5 7.11 -13.56 -42.42
CA GLN A 5 8.50 -13.46 -42.03
C GLN A 5 8.67 -14.08 -40.64
N GLN A 6 9.57 -15.05 -40.53
CA GLN A 6 10.05 -15.57 -39.26
C GLN A 6 10.64 -14.41 -38.45
N PRO A 7 10.32 -14.28 -37.14
CA PRO A 7 11.06 -13.36 -36.30
C PRO A 7 12.49 -13.89 -36.10
N GLU A 8 13.44 -12.99 -36.31
CA GLU A 8 14.88 -13.19 -36.17
C GLU A 8 15.27 -13.77 -34.80
N SER A 9 16.40 -14.48 -34.81
CA SER A 9 16.99 -15.31 -33.76
C SER A 9 17.08 -14.65 -32.36
N GLY A 10 16.02 -14.80 -31.56
CA GLY A 10 16.05 -14.59 -30.11
C GLY A 10 15.78 -15.90 -29.36
N THR A 11 16.59 -16.22 -28.35
CA THR A 11 16.36 -17.35 -27.46
C THR A 11 15.03 -17.13 -26.72
N THR A 12 14.01 -17.92 -27.06
CA THR A 12 12.70 -17.89 -26.38
C THR A 12 12.54 -19.15 -25.55
N GLY A 13 12.27 -18.98 -24.26
CA GLY A 13 12.09 -20.09 -23.30
C GLY A 13 10.68 -20.72 -23.35
N PRO A 14 10.37 -21.67 -22.45
CA PRO A 14 9.03 -22.25 -22.32
C PRO A 14 8.02 -21.23 -21.78
N LEU A 15 6.73 -21.53 -21.95
CA LEU A 15 5.65 -20.79 -21.27
C LEU A 15 5.65 -21.12 -19.78
N CYS A 16 5.60 -20.10 -18.93
CA CYS A 16 5.63 -20.18 -17.48
C CYS A 16 4.33 -19.62 -16.90
N SER A 17 3.55 -20.50 -16.28
CA SER A 17 2.26 -20.20 -15.65
C SER A 17 2.38 -19.73 -14.20
N SER A 18 3.58 -19.84 -13.61
CA SER A 18 3.92 -19.34 -12.29
C SER A 18 5.33 -18.75 -12.24
N THR A 19 5.60 -17.94 -11.23
CA THR A 19 6.94 -17.38 -10.98
C THR A 19 7.97 -18.46 -10.67
N SER A 20 7.57 -19.55 -10.02
CA SER A 20 8.46 -20.70 -9.76
C SER A 20 8.88 -21.40 -11.06
N GLU A 21 7.98 -21.55 -12.02
CA GLU A 21 8.31 -22.06 -13.36
C GLU A 21 9.22 -21.09 -14.12
N LEU A 22 8.97 -19.79 -14.00
CA LEU A 22 9.78 -18.76 -14.64
C LEU A 22 11.22 -18.77 -14.10
N ILE A 23 11.40 -18.86 -12.78
CA ILE A 23 12.71 -18.97 -12.13
C ILE A 23 13.47 -20.17 -12.69
N LYS A 24 12.86 -21.36 -12.69
CA LYS A 24 13.48 -22.58 -13.24
C LYS A 24 13.87 -22.39 -14.71
N ALA A 25 12.93 -21.92 -15.52
CA ALA A 25 13.14 -21.71 -16.95
C ALA A 25 14.28 -20.73 -17.27
N ILE A 26 14.55 -19.75 -16.41
CA ILE A 26 15.67 -18.81 -16.56
C ILE A 26 16.99 -19.44 -16.16
N PHE A 27 17.03 -20.20 -15.06
CA PHE A 27 18.24 -20.88 -14.62
C PHE A 27 18.62 -22.07 -15.50
N ASP A 28 17.67 -22.61 -16.26
CA ASP A 28 17.90 -23.65 -17.27
C ASP A 28 18.40 -23.08 -18.62
N ILE A 29 18.47 -21.76 -18.78
CA ILE A 29 19.03 -21.13 -20.00
C ILE A 29 20.53 -21.43 -20.06
N PRO A 30 21.06 -21.92 -21.20
CA PRO A 30 22.49 -22.19 -21.34
C PRO A 30 23.36 -20.97 -21.00
N ALA A 31 24.48 -21.19 -20.32
CA ALA A 31 25.41 -20.13 -19.89
C ALA A 31 25.90 -19.23 -21.04
N THR A 32 25.91 -19.72 -22.28
CA THR A 32 26.24 -18.92 -23.46
C THR A 32 25.22 -17.82 -23.78
N SER A 33 24.03 -17.88 -23.18
CA SER A 33 22.96 -16.88 -23.31
C SER A 33 22.65 -16.16 -21.99
N SER A 34 23.27 -16.54 -20.85
CA SER A 34 22.95 -15.98 -19.53
C SER A 34 23.30 -14.50 -19.40
N ASP A 35 24.36 -14.06 -20.08
CA ASP A 35 24.85 -12.67 -20.01
C ASP A 35 23.81 -11.66 -20.52
N ALA A 36 23.01 -12.04 -21.53
CA ALA A 36 21.93 -11.20 -22.04
C ALA A 36 20.82 -10.95 -21.01
N PHE A 37 20.61 -11.90 -20.09
CA PHE A 37 19.60 -11.81 -19.04
C PHE A 37 20.15 -11.13 -17.78
N LEU A 38 21.36 -11.49 -17.34
CA LEU A 38 22.00 -10.94 -16.14
C LEU A 38 22.34 -9.46 -16.29
N ASN A 39 22.97 -9.04 -17.40
CA ASN A 39 23.32 -7.64 -17.62
C ASN A 39 22.09 -6.73 -17.73
N SER A 40 20.97 -7.27 -18.24
CA SER A 40 19.71 -6.53 -18.32
C SER A 40 19.12 -6.25 -16.94
N SER A 41 19.34 -7.14 -15.97
CA SER A 41 18.87 -6.98 -14.59
C SER A 41 19.58 -5.83 -13.89
N ASP A 42 20.92 -5.85 -13.88
CA ASP A 42 21.72 -4.82 -13.21
C ASP A 42 21.47 -3.43 -13.78
N TRP A 43 21.39 -3.32 -15.11
CA TRP A 43 21.04 -2.08 -15.78
C TRP A 43 19.69 -1.54 -15.32
N LEU A 44 18.68 -2.41 -15.24
CA LEU A 44 17.32 -2.01 -14.88
C LEU A 44 17.22 -1.56 -13.42
N HIS A 45 17.91 -2.25 -12.51
CA HIS A 45 18.07 -1.82 -11.12
C HIS A 45 18.73 -0.44 -11.03
N ALA A 46 19.80 -0.21 -11.79
CA ALA A 46 20.47 1.09 -11.85
C ALA A 46 19.55 2.19 -12.40
N VAL A 47 18.74 1.90 -13.43
CA VAL A 47 17.80 2.85 -14.03
C VAL A 47 16.70 3.26 -13.06
N ILE A 48 16.03 2.30 -12.43
CA ILE A 48 14.87 2.57 -11.56
C ILE A 48 15.29 3.34 -10.31
N SER A 49 16.45 3.01 -9.77
CA SER A 49 16.97 3.61 -8.54
C SER A 49 17.88 4.82 -8.80
N SER A 50 17.98 5.25 -10.06
CA SER A 50 18.81 6.37 -10.47
C SER A 50 18.23 7.68 -9.96
N THR A 51 19.04 8.39 -9.17
CA THR A 51 18.79 9.77 -8.75
C THR A 51 19.02 10.79 -9.88
N SER A 52 19.35 10.34 -11.09
CA SER A 52 19.40 11.18 -12.30
C SER A 52 18.11 11.12 -13.12
N ASN A 53 17.12 10.36 -12.66
CA ASN A 53 15.78 10.29 -13.22
C ASN A 53 14.78 10.93 -12.26
N LEU A 54 13.70 11.49 -12.83
CA LEU A 54 12.53 11.93 -12.07
C LEU A 54 11.67 10.69 -11.74
N ALA A 55 11.43 10.46 -10.45
CA ALA A 55 10.51 9.42 -10.01
C ALA A 55 9.06 9.92 -10.07
N VAL A 56 8.19 9.23 -10.81
CA VAL A 56 6.76 9.56 -10.89
C VAL A 56 5.96 8.46 -10.21
N TYR A 57 5.37 8.72 -9.05
CA TYR A 57 4.58 7.75 -8.30
C TYR A 57 3.10 7.99 -8.55
N HIS A 58 2.39 7.03 -9.15
CA HIS A 58 0.95 7.12 -9.36
C HIS A 58 0.22 6.16 -8.42
N THR A 59 -0.59 6.70 -7.51
CA THR A 59 -1.19 5.96 -6.39
C THR A 59 -2.62 6.39 -6.08
N THR A 60 -3.38 5.51 -5.41
CA THR A 60 -4.69 5.83 -4.78
C THR A 60 -4.53 6.35 -3.35
N ALA A 61 -3.29 6.62 -2.91
CA ALA A 61 -2.95 7.26 -1.65
C ALA A 61 -3.46 6.56 -0.37
N SER A 62 -3.46 5.23 -0.35
CA SER A 62 -3.53 4.52 0.95
C SER A 62 -2.35 4.93 1.83
N SER A 63 -2.54 4.94 3.16
CA SER A 63 -1.47 5.34 4.09
C SER A 63 -0.21 4.48 3.90
N ALA A 64 -0.40 3.19 3.60
CA ALA A 64 0.68 2.28 3.27
C ALA A 64 1.45 2.69 2.02
N SER A 65 0.75 3.14 0.97
CA SER A 65 1.40 3.59 -0.28
C SER A 65 2.17 4.88 -0.07
N LEU A 66 1.59 5.84 0.64
CA LEU A 66 2.26 7.11 0.88
C LEU A 66 3.49 6.96 1.80
N LEU A 67 3.41 6.14 2.85
CA LEU A 67 4.58 5.85 3.70
C LEU A 67 5.70 5.16 2.92
N ARG A 68 5.36 4.27 1.98
CA ARG A 68 6.34 3.62 1.09
C ARG A 68 7.03 4.62 0.16
N ILE A 69 6.26 5.52 -0.45
CA ILE A 69 6.79 6.60 -1.28
C ILE A 69 7.73 7.49 -0.44
N LEU A 70 7.32 7.91 0.75
CA LEU A 70 8.18 8.69 1.66
C LEU A 70 9.47 7.96 2.04
N MET A 71 9.38 6.65 2.33
CA MET A 71 10.56 5.83 2.58
C MET A 71 11.48 5.74 1.36
N ALA A 72 10.92 5.59 0.15
CA ALA A 72 11.69 5.59 -1.08
C ALA A 72 12.39 6.94 -1.33
N LEU A 73 11.69 8.06 -1.10
CA LEU A 73 12.27 9.40 -1.19
C LEU A 73 13.41 9.60 -0.18
N LEU A 74 13.24 9.15 1.07
CA LEU A 74 14.29 9.23 2.08
C LEU A 74 15.51 8.41 1.64
N HIS A 75 15.31 7.16 1.21
CA HIS A 75 16.39 6.28 0.76
C HIS A 75 17.13 6.86 -0.45
N LEU A 76 16.42 7.45 -1.41
CA LEU A 76 17.03 8.17 -2.54
C LEU A 76 17.82 9.41 -2.08
N SER A 77 17.38 10.10 -1.02
CA SER A 77 18.04 11.31 -0.51
C SER A 77 19.34 11.01 0.21
N GLU A 78 19.38 9.92 0.99
CA GLU A 78 20.58 9.47 1.71
C GLU A 78 21.73 9.11 0.77
N ARG A 79 21.44 8.70 -0.47
CA ARG A 79 22.47 8.40 -1.49
C ARG A 79 23.19 9.63 -2.02
N ARG A 80 22.65 10.83 -1.81
CA ARG A 80 23.21 12.08 -2.32
C ARG A 80 23.23 13.17 -1.24
N PRO A 81 23.99 12.99 -0.15
CA PRO A 81 24.18 14.08 0.82
C PRO A 81 24.88 15.30 0.20
N ARG A 82 25.47 15.15 -1.00
CA ARG A 82 26.23 16.18 -1.73
C ARG A 82 25.64 16.59 -3.09
N SER A 83 24.48 16.07 -3.50
CA SER A 83 23.89 16.55 -4.77
C SER A 83 23.21 17.89 -4.54
N PRO A 84 23.59 18.95 -5.26
CA PRO A 84 22.93 20.26 -5.13
C PRO A 84 21.46 20.22 -5.58
N ARG A 85 21.02 19.13 -6.23
CA ARG A 85 19.68 18.98 -6.80
C ARG A 85 18.74 18.10 -5.96
N GLY A 86 19.21 17.43 -4.91
CA GLY A 86 18.37 16.57 -4.07
C GLY A 86 17.60 15.47 -4.84
N VAL A 87 16.58 14.89 -4.19
CA VAL A 87 15.64 13.93 -4.80
C VAL A 87 14.52 14.69 -5.49
N ALA A 88 14.17 14.29 -6.71
CA ALA A 88 13.04 14.85 -7.45
C ALA A 88 11.96 13.80 -7.65
N ALA A 89 10.71 14.15 -7.38
CA ALA A 89 9.58 13.27 -7.57
C ALA A 89 8.28 14.00 -7.94
N VAL A 90 7.42 13.32 -8.67
CA VAL A 90 6.01 13.71 -8.87
C VAL A 90 5.13 12.61 -8.32
N ILE A 91 4.26 12.94 -7.36
CA ILE A 91 3.32 12.01 -6.74
C ILE A 91 1.92 12.36 -7.27
N ILE A 92 1.33 11.46 -8.05
CA ILE A 92 0.00 11.57 -8.63
C ILE A 92 -0.97 10.79 -7.75
N VAL A 93 -2.01 11.46 -7.26
CA VAL A 93 -3.02 10.84 -6.40
C VAL A 93 -4.39 10.84 -7.07
N ASP A 94 -4.88 9.65 -7.37
CA ASP A 94 -6.26 9.42 -7.82
C ASP A 94 -7.22 9.46 -6.62
N GLU A 95 -8.37 10.12 -6.79
CA GLU A 95 -9.43 10.18 -5.78
C GLU A 95 -10.35 8.98 -5.96
N TRP A 96 -10.36 8.03 -5.01
CA TRP A 96 -11.22 6.85 -5.08
C TRP A 96 -12.31 6.86 -3.99
N ASP A 97 -13.49 6.34 -4.32
CA ASP A 97 -14.58 6.04 -3.36
C ASP A 97 -15.06 7.20 -2.46
N ARG A 98 -15.16 8.42 -3.02
CA ARG A 98 -15.55 9.67 -2.32
C ARG A 98 -14.65 10.02 -1.13
N GLN A 99 -13.47 9.41 -1.02
CA GLN A 99 -12.48 9.74 0.00
C GLN A 99 -11.60 10.89 -0.47
N HIS A 100 -11.16 11.72 0.46
CA HIS A 100 -10.27 12.86 0.24
C HIS A 100 -8.81 12.40 0.18
N HIS A 101 -8.47 11.55 -0.80
CA HIS A 101 -7.15 10.91 -0.94
C HIS A 101 -6.04 11.91 -1.22
N PHE A 102 -6.31 12.90 -2.07
CA PHE A 102 -5.35 13.97 -2.32
C PHE A 102 -5.10 14.81 -1.07
N ASP A 103 -6.15 15.15 -0.33
CA ASP A 103 -6.04 15.99 0.88
C ASP A 103 -5.31 15.23 2.00
N HIS A 104 -5.51 13.91 2.10
CA HIS A 104 -4.75 13.03 2.99
C HIS A 104 -3.26 12.98 2.62
N ALA A 105 -2.94 12.80 1.33
CA ALA A 105 -1.56 12.85 0.86
C ALA A 105 -0.92 14.22 1.12
N LEU A 106 -1.66 15.31 0.89
CA LEU A 106 -1.23 16.67 1.17
C LEU A 106 -0.94 16.87 2.66
N ALA A 107 -1.83 16.41 3.55
CA ALA A 107 -1.61 16.48 5.00
C ALA A 107 -0.34 15.72 5.44
N LEU A 108 -0.13 14.52 4.89
CA LEU A 108 1.05 13.71 5.19
C LEU A 108 2.35 14.38 4.70
N LEU A 109 2.37 14.90 3.47
CA LEU A 109 3.55 15.60 2.94
C LEU A 109 3.82 16.90 3.71
N ARG A 110 2.79 17.62 4.14
CA ARG A 110 2.95 18.80 5.01
C ARG A 110 3.58 18.46 6.34
N GLN A 111 3.17 17.35 6.96
CA GLN A 111 3.77 16.82 8.19
C GLN A 111 5.22 16.42 7.98
N HIS A 112 5.52 15.71 6.87
CA HIS A 112 6.86 15.25 6.53
C HIS A 112 7.83 16.42 6.24
N PHE A 113 7.47 17.31 5.32
CA PHE A 113 8.30 18.46 4.92
C PHE A 113 8.19 19.67 5.86
N ARG A 114 7.38 19.57 6.92
CA ARG A 114 7.13 20.64 7.92
C ARG A 114 6.79 22.00 7.28
N SER A 115 6.09 21.97 6.15
CA SER A 115 5.74 23.17 5.39
C SER A 115 4.50 22.94 4.53
N ARG A 116 3.78 24.02 4.18
CA ARG A 116 2.50 23.92 3.45
C ARG A 116 2.64 23.49 1.98
N GLY A 117 3.85 23.61 1.42
CA GLY A 117 4.11 23.50 -0.02
C GLY A 117 3.66 24.74 -0.80
N VAL A 118 4.19 24.92 -2.00
CA VAL A 118 3.78 25.98 -2.93
C VAL A 118 2.63 25.46 -3.79
N ALA A 119 1.46 26.10 -3.71
CA ALA A 119 0.31 25.75 -4.53
C ALA A 119 0.56 26.08 -6.01
N GLN A 120 0.19 25.15 -6.89
CA GLN A 120 0.30 25.25 -8.34
C GLN A 120 -1.00 24.76 -9.01
N LEU A 121 -1.19 25.10 -10.29
CA LEU A 121 -2.30 24.59 -11.11
C LEU A 121 -3.69 24.77 -10.46
N LYS A 122 -3.96 25.95 -9.88
CA LYS A 122 -5.20 26.25 -9.13
C LYS A 122 -5.44 25.22 -8.01
N GLU A 123 -4.42 24.98 -7.19
CA GLU A 123 -4.44 24.03 -6.06
C GLU A 123 -4.63 22.55 -6.43
N ASN A 124 -4.50 22.21 -7.72
CA ASN A 124 -4.43 20.81 -8.15
C ASN A 124 -3.02 20.23 -8.05
N ALA A 125 -2.03 21.02 -7.66
CA ALA A 125 -0.70 20.55 -7.34
C ALA A 125 -0.07 21.35 -6.20
N PHE A 126 0.78 20.71 -5.41
CA PHE A 126 1.57 21.34 -4.35
C PHE A 126 3.03 20.88 -4.46
N CYS A 127 3.97 21.82 -4.35
CA CYS A 127 5.38 21.55 -4.55
C CYS A 127 6.21 21.85 -3.30
N TRP A 128 7.13 20.95 -2.96
CA TRP A 128 8.14 21.07 -1.91
C TRP A 128 9.53 20.89 -2.53
N GLY A 129 10.11 21.99 -3.00
CA GLY A 129 11.39 21.95 -3.71
C GLY A 129 11.26 21.15 -5.00
N ASN A 130 11.77 19.91 -4.99
CA ASN A 130 11.78 19.02 -6.15
C ASN A 130 10.73 17.89 -6.06
N VAL A 131 9.89 17.89 -5.02
CA VAL A 131 8.80 16.93 -4.84
C VAL A 131 7.46 17.61 -5.07
N THR A 132 6.71 17.16 -6.08
CA THR A 132 5.41 17.73 -6.45
C THR A 132 4.29 16.71 -6.25
N LEU A 133 3.29 17.03 -5.43
CA LEU A 133 2.03 16.28 -5.34
C LEU A 133 1.03 16.84 -6.36
N VAL A 134 0.35 15.96 -7.09
CA VAL A 134 -0.58 16.32 -8.19
C VAL A 134 -1.89 15.54 -8.05
N ARG A 135 -3.01 16.24 -8.21
CA ARG A 135 -4.34 15.65 -8.21
C ARG A 135 -4.59 14.94 -9.53
N GLY A 136 -4.69 13.61 -9.46
CA GLY A 136 -4.93 12.69 -10.56
C GLY A 136 -6.40 12.69 -11.00
N LEU A 137 -6.94 11.48 -11.23
CA LEU A 137 -8.32 11.29 -11.65
C LEU A 137 -9.31 11.53 -10.51
N PRO A 138 -10.46 12.16 -10.79
CA PRO A 138 -11.49 12.40 -9.79
C PRO A 138 -12.27 11.13 -9.45
N THR A 139 -12.96 11.13 -8.31
CA THR A 139 -13.85 10.03 -7.91
C THR A 139 -14.90 9.72 -8.96
N ARG A 140 -15.06 8.42 -9.27
CA ARG A 140 -16.18 7.93 -10.08
C ARG A 140 -17.49 8.07 -9.32
N ARG A 141 -18.47 8.79 -9.88
CA ARG A 141 -19.86 8.67 -9.43
C ARG A 141 -20.35 7.27 -9.81
N THR A 142 -20.85 6.52 -8.84
CA THR A 142 -21.43 5.19 -9.02
C THR A 142 -22.66 5.28 -9.94
N GLY A 143 -22.52 4.86 -11.20
CA GLY A 143 -23.61 4.81 -12.18
C GLY A 143 -23.15 4.32 -13.57
N ALA A 144 -23.47 3.07 -13.89
CA ALA A 144 -23.57 2.35 -15.18
C ALA A 144 -22.57 2.55 -16.35
N ALA A 145 -21.57 3.44 -16.30
CA ALA A 145 -20.49 3.48 -17.29
C ALA A 145 -19.13 3.52 -16.56
N HIS A 146 -18.46 2.37 -16.52
CA HIS A 146 -17.17 2.18 -15.82
C HIS A 146 -15.96 2.85 -16.54
N GLN A 147 -16.16 3.92 -17.29
CA GLN A 147 -15.12 4.58 -18.09
C GLN A 147 -15.10 6.09 -17.81
N TYR A 148 -13.91 6.62 -17.57
CA TYR A 148 -13.71 8.07 -17.52
C TYR A 148 -13.92 8.65 -18.91
N SER A 149 -14.54 9.83 -19.01
CA SER A 149 -14.61 10.53 -20.29
C SER A 149 -13.20 10.90 -20.78
N THR A 150 -12.99 10.94 -22.09
CA THR A 150 -11.72 11.39 -22.70
C THR A 150 -11.31 12.78 -22.19
N ASN A 151 -12.28 13.66 -21.94
CA ASN A 151 -12.03 15.00 -21.39
C ASN A 151 -11.47 14.93 -19.96
N THR A 152 -12.02 14.06 -19.11
CA THR A 152 -11.53 13.85 -17.74
C THR A 152 -10.09 13.31 -17.75
N LEU A 153 -9.83 12.31 -18.58
CA LEU A 153 -8.49 11.72 -18.74
C LEU A 153 -7.49 12.76 -19.27
N SER A 154 -7.86 13.52 -20.29
CA SER A 154 -6.99 14.53 -20.90
C SER A 154 -6.70 15.70 -19.97
N ALA A 155 -7.68 16.14 -19.18
CA ALA A 155 -7.48 17.19 -18.18
C ALA A 155 -6.52 16.73 -17.07
N ALA A 156 -6.64 15.50 -16.59
CA ALA A 156 -5.70 14.93 -15.62
C ALA A 156 -4.30 14.76 -16.22
N ALA A 157 -4.20 14.26 -17.45
CA ALA A 157 -2.94 14.09 -18.14
C ALA A 157 -2.22 15.43 -18.38
N ALA A 158 -2.94 16.49 -18.76
CA ALA A 158 -2.37 17.83 -18.90
C ALA A 158 -1.77 18.35 -17.59
N ARG A 159 -2.46 18.18 -16.45
CA ARG A 159 -1.93 18.59 -15.14
C ARG A 159 -0.67 17.82 -14.75
N VAL A 160 -0.68 16.50 -14.97
CA VAL A 160 0.48 15.64 -14.70
C VAL A 160 1.65 16.02 -15.61
N GLN A 161 1.40 16.23 -16.90
CA GLN A 161 2.41 16.64 -17.87
C GLN A 161 3.07 17.97 -17.48
N VAL A 162 2.28 18.99 -17.11
CA VAL A 162 2.82 20.27 -16.66
C VAL A 162 3.68 20.11 -15.40
N SER A 163 3.24 19.29 -14.45
CA SER A 163 3.98 19.04 -13.21
C SER A 163 5.31 18.32 -13.46
N ILE A 164 5.32 17.33 -14.36
CA ILE A 164 6.53 16.64 -14.83
C ILE A 164 7.46 17.64 -15.53
N SER A 165 6.95 18.40 -16.50
CA SER A 165 7.75 19.38 -17.26
C SER A 165 8.37 20.45 -16.36
N ASN A 166 7.61 20.98 -15.40
CA ASN A 166 8.12 21.95 -14.42
C ASN A 166 9.21 21.35 -13.54
N THR A 167 9.01 20.12 -13.05
CA THR A 167 9.99 19.43 -12.20
C THR A 167 11.26 19.11 -12.98
N LEU A 168 11.16 18.60 -14.21
CA LEU A 168 12.31 18.37 -15.09
C LEU A 168 13.05 19.66 -15.44
N GLY A 169 12.32 20.74 -15.75
CA GLY A 169 12.92 22.05 -16.05
C GLY A 169 13.69 22.63 -14.85
N THR A 170 13.16 22.47 -13.64
CA THR A 170 13.79 22.96 -12.40
C THR A 170 15.01 22.12 -12.02
N THR A 171 14.95 20.81 -12.22
CA THR A 171 15.98 19.85 -11.77
C THR A 171 17.02 19.53 -12.85
N GLY A 172 16.73 19.82 -14.11
CA GLY A 172 17.56 19.47 -15.27
C GLY A 172 17.68 17.96 -15.52
N LEU A 173 16.82 17.14 -14.92
CA LEU A 173 16.80 15.68 -15.14
C LEU A 173 16.31 15.37 -16.56
N GLN A 174 16.82 14.28 -17.13
CA GLN A 174 16.61 13.91 -18.54
C GLN A 174 15.85 12.58 -18.70
N GLY A 175 15.40 11.99 -17.60
CA GLY A 175 14.74 10.69 -17.59
C GLY A 175 13.57 10.66 -16.62
N ILE A 176 12.57 9.83 -16.92
CA ILE A 176 11.41 9.56 -16.07
C ILE A 176 11.39 8.07 -15.75
N VAL A 177 11.22 7.75 -14.47
CA VAL A 177 10.85 6.40 -14.02
C VAL A 177 9.44 6.50 -13.44
N TRP A 178 8.49 5.82 -14.06
CA TRP A 178 7.08 5.84 -13.62
C TRP A 178 6.75 4.60 -12.80
N HIS A 179 6.19 4.81 -11.62
CA HIS A 179 5.73 3.79 -10.70
C HIS A 179 4.20 3.78 -10.67
N GLU A 180 3.61 2.80 -11.36
CA GLU A 180 2.17 2.64 -11.51
C GLU A 180 1.59 1.72 -10.44
N SER A 181 0.77 2.29 -9.56
CA SER A 181 0.07 1.58 -8.49
C SER A 181 -1.42 1.96 -8.36
N ALA A 182 -2.00 2.64 -9.35
CA ALA A 182 -3.37 3.17 -9.26
C ALA A 182 -4.27 2.76 -10.43
N SER A 183 -3.91 3.16 -11.65
CA SER A 183 -4.78 3.09 -12.82
C SER A 183 -3.96 2.95 -14.11
N VAL A 184 -3.86 1.70 -14.59
CA VAL A 184 -3.32 1.38 -15.91
C VAL A 184 -4.10 2.09 -17.02
N THR A 185 -5.39 2.39 -16.81
CA THR A 185 -6.18 3.15 -17.80
C THR A 185 -5.66 4.57 -17.96
N PHE A 186 -5.26 5.21 -16.87
CA PHE A 186 -4.68 6.54 -16.93
C PHE A 186 -3.31 6.51 -17.60
N LEU A 187 -2.47 5.56 -17.22
CA LEU A 187 -1.15 5.36 -17.83
C LEU A 187 -1.26 5.12 -19.34
N ASP A 188 -2.16 4.23 -19.76
CA ASP A 188 -2.41 3.94 -21.17
C ASP A 188 -2.85 5.19 -21.94
N HIS A 189 -3.74 6.00 -21.34
CA HIS A 189 -4.17 7.30 -21.88
C HIS A 189 -3.00 8.29 -21.98
N PHE A 190 -2.20 8.38 -20.92
CA PHE A 190 -1.08 9.32 -20.80
C PHE A 190 0.01 9.03 -21.83
N LEU A 191 0.29 7.76 -22.09
CA LEU A 191 1.29 7.33 -23.07
C LEU A 191 0.83 7.52 -24.53
N PHE A 192 -0.41 7.97 -24.81
CA PHE A 192 -0.79 8.25 -26.19
C PHE A 192 0.00 9.45 -26.78
N PRO A 193 0.49 9.35 -28.03
CA PRO A 193 1.29 10.39 -28.68
C PRO A 193 0.66 11.78 -28.79
N ASN A 194 -0.68 11.86 -28.70
CA ASN A 194 -1.42 13.14 -28.79
C ASN A 194 -1.61 13.81 -27.42
N VAL A 195 -1.27 13.12 -26.32
CA VAL A 195 -1.47 13.58 -24.94
C VAL A 195 -0.14 14.02 -24.33
N THR A 196 0.91 13.25 -24.60
CA THR A 196 2.29 13.64 -24.33
C THR A 196 2.80 14.45 -25.52
N SER A 197 3.27 15.69 -25.32
CA SER A 197 4.09 16.33 -26.35
C SER A 197 5.22 15.36 -26.71
N GLY A 198 5.46 15.01 -27.98
CA GLY A 198 6.33 13.89 -28.38
C GLY A 198 7.74 13.83 -27.75
N ARG A 199 8.20 14.90 -27.08
CA ARG A 199 9.39 14.91 -26.21
C ARG A 199 9.26 14.11 -24.89
N ALA A 200 8.05 13.91 -24.36
CA ALA A 200 7.86 13.26 -23.07
C ALA A 200 8.00 11.73 -23.16
N THR A 201 7.55 11.10 -24.25
CA THR A 201 7.69 9.65 -24.47
C THR A 201 9.15 9.22 -24.61
N THR A 202 10.00 10.04 -25.24
CA THR A 202 11.46 9.81 -25.34
C THR A 202 12.21 9.98 -24.03
N THR A 203 11.54 10.50 -22.98
CA THR A 203 12.13 10.75 -21.66
C THR A 203 11.89 9.57 -20.70
N PHE A 204 10.95 8.66 -20.99
CA PHE A 204 10.71 7.49 -20.13
C PHE A 204 11.90 6.52 -20.20
N LYS A 205 12.46 6.21 -19.04
CA LYS A 205 13.55 5.23 -18.88
C LYS A 205 13.05 3.87 -18.40
N ALA A 206 11.95 3.85 -17.65
CA ALA A 206 11.29 2.64 -17.19
C ALA A 206 9.88 2.94 -16.67
N ILE A 207 9.01 1.93 -16.72
CA ILE A 207 7.70 1.93 -16.09
C ILE A 207 7.59 0.68 -15.23
N THR A 208 7.44 0.85 -13.92
CA THR A 208 7.18 -0.26 -13.00
C THR A 208 5.68 -0.36 -12.72
N ILE A 209 5.10 -1.54 -12.84
CA ILE A 209 3.71 -1.82 -12.52
C ILE A 209 3.68 -2.71 -11.28
N THR A 210 3.14 -2.20 -10.18
CA THR A 210 2.94 -2.99 -8.96
C THR A 210 1.59 -3.71 -9.03
N GLY A 211 1.59 -5.04 -9.03
CA GLY A 211 0.39 -5.87 -9.10
C GLY A 211 0.71 -7.29 -9.62
N PRO A 212 -0.11 -8.30 -9.30
CA PRO A 212 0.15 -9.66 -9.78
C PRO A 212 0.06 -9.73 -11.31
N LEU A 213 0.93 -10.51 -11.95
CA LEU A 213 0.81 -10.83 -13.38
C LEU A 213 -0.13 -12.04 -13.58
N TYR A 214 -0.15 -12.96 -12.62
CA TYR A 214 -0.87 -14.23 -12.67
C TYR A 214 -2.17 -14.19 -11.85
N ASN A 215 -3.22 -14.85 -12.34
CA ASN A 215 -4.49 -15.00 -11.62
C ASN A 215 -4.64 -16.42 -11.09
N GLU A 216 -3.89 -16.76 -10.05
CA GLU A 216 -4.09 -18.04 -9.40
C GLU A 216 -5.37 -17.98 -8.53
N LYS A 217 -6.40 -18.72 -8.96
CA LYS A 217 -7.54 -19.18 -8.16
C LYS A 217 -8.71 -18.21 -7.93
N GLY A 218 -8.92 -17.17 -8.75
CA GLY A 218 -10.18 -16.38 -8.71
C GLY A 218 -10.57 -15.80 -7.34
N THR A 219 -9.63 -15.78 -6.39
CA THR A 219 -9.80 -15.41 -4.98
C THR A 219 -8.78 -14.36 -4.56
N SER A 220 -7.76 -14.10 -5.40
CA SER A 220 -7.05 -12.83 -5.35
C SER A 220 -8.05 -11.73 -5.66
N ARG A 221 -8.50 -11.03 -4.62
CA ARG A 221 -9.05 -9.68 -4.79
C ARG A 221 -7.87 -8.84 -5.28
N TRP A 222 -7.75 -8.71 -6.60
CA TRP A 222 -6.99 -7.65 -7.23
C TRP A 222 -7.42 -6.35 -6.54
N THR A 223 -6.59 -5.81 -5.65
CA THR A 223 -6.85 -4.51 -4.98
C THR A 223 -6.45 -3.33 -5.84
N LEU A 224 -6.29 -3.56 -7.15
CA LEU A 224 -6.17 -2.56 -8.19
C LEU A 224 -7.40 -2.73 -9.06
N ASN A 225 -8.09 -1.65 -9.40
CA ASN A 225 -9.25 -1.64 -10.29
C ASN A 225 -8.94 -2.05 -11.75
N THR A 226 -7.91 -2.85 -11.95
CA THR A 226 -7.54 -3.50 -13.20
C THR A 226 -8.20 -4.86 -13.21
N VAL A 227 -9.43 -4.92 -13.74
CA VAL A 227 -9.67 -5.96 -14.73
C VAL A 227 -8.63 -5.69 -15.81
N PHE A 228 -7.48 -6.37 -15.73
CA PHE A 228 -6.64 -6.52 -16.91
C PHE A 228 -7.47 -7.36 -17.87
N ASP A 229 -8.36 -6.69 -18.59
CA ASP A 229 -8.79 -7.23 -19.87
C ASP A 229 -7.50 -7.44 -20.66
N GLY A 230 -7.27 -8.66 -21.14
CA GLY A 230 -6.05 -8.99 -21.89
C GLY A 230 -5.79 -8.00 -23.03
N LEU A 231 -6.86 -7.42 -23.59
CA LEU A 231 -6.79 -6.37 -24.60
C LEU A 231 -6.11 -5.08 -24.12
N ARG A 232 -6.35 -4.66 -22.88
CA ARG A 232 -5.72 -3.44 -22.31
C ARG A 232 -4.26 -3.68 -21.96
N LEU A 233 -3.93 -4.86 -21.45
CA LEU A 233 -2.53 -5.26 -21.25
C LEU A 233 -1.81 -5.27 -22.60
N GLN A 234 -2.39 -5.90 -23.63
CA GLN A 234 -1.83 -5.90 -24.99
C GLN A 234 -1.59 -4.49 -25.53
N GLY A 235 -2.55 -3.58 -25.38
CA GLY A 235 -2.39 -2.18 -25.80
C GLY A 235 -1.21 -1.50 -25.11
N LEU A 236 -1.08 -1.72 -23.80
CA LEU A 236 0.03 -1.18 -23.01
C LEU A 236 1.39 -1.78 -23.42
N LEU A 237 1.47 -3.09 -23.62
CA LEU A 237 2.68 -3.79 -24.06
C LEU A 237 3.10 -3.41 -25.50
N ALA A 238 2.12 -3.17 -26.38
CA ALA A 238 2.36 -2.66 -27.72
C ALA A 238 2.98 -1.26 -27.68
N LYS A 239 2.46 -0.38 -26.82
CA LYS A 239 3.04 0.96 -26.58
C LYS A 239 4.43 0.91 -25.97
N ALA A 240 4.66 0.00 -25.01
CA ALA A 240 5.98 -0.24 -24.43
C ALA A 240 7.02 -0.55 -25.52
N THR A 241 6.65 -1.48 -26.41
CA THR A 241 7.49 -1.87 -27.56
C THR A 241 7.69 -0.70 -28.53
N LEU A 242 6.60 -0.03 -28.91
CA LEU A 242 6.63 1.08 -29.86
C LEU A 242 7.52 2.24 -29.40
N HIS A 243 7.48 2.57 -28.11
CA HIS A 243 8.25 3.66 -27.53
C HIS A 243 9.59 3.22 -26.94
N ASN A 244 9.95 1.94 -27.07
CA ASN A 244 11.15 1.35 -26.49
C ASN A 244 11.30 1.66 -24.98
N ILE A 245 10.20 1.53 -24.24
CA ILE A 245 10.14 1.77 -22.80
C ILE A 245 10.17 0.40 -22.09
N PRO A 246 11.13 0.17 -21.18
CA PRO A 246 11.12 -1.01 -20.31
C PRO A 246 9.91 -1.03 -19.38
N PHE A 247 9.16 -2.13 -19.37
CA PHE A 247 8.05 -2.37 -18.45
C PHE A 247 8.44 -3.43 -17.44
N ILE A 248 8.26 -3.14 -16.16
CA ILE A 248 8.66 -4.03 -15.07
C ILE A 248 7.46 -4.38 -14.22
N PHE A 249 7.08 -5.64 -14.23
CA PHE A 249 6.02 -6.17 -13.40
C PHE A 249 6.58 -6.60 -12.05
N VAL A 250 5.91 -6.18 -10.98
CA VAL A 250 6.31 -6.43 -9.60
C VAL A 250 5.18 -7.12 -8.86
N GLU A 251 5.44 -8.35 -8.41
CA GLU A 251 4.50 -9.13 -7.61
C GLU A 251 4.99 -9.28 -6.16
N GLY A 252 4.24 -8.69 -5.21
CA GLY A 252 4.70 -8.57 -3.82
C GLY A 252 4.84 -9.90 -3.06
N GLN A 253 4.00 -10.89 -3.36
CA GLN A 253 4.07 -12.20 -2.72
C GLN A 253 5.33 -12.97 -3.14
N GLU A 254 5.77 -12.76 -4.38
CA GLU A 254 6.95 -13.40 -4.99
C GLU A 254 8.28 -12.81 -4.49
N LEU A 255 8.24 -11.63 -3.85
CA LEU A 255 9.41 -11.01 -3.21
C LEU A 255 9.67 -11.54 -1.79
N GLY A 256 8.89 -12.52 -1.30
CA GLY A 256 9.11 -13.17 -0.01
C GLY A 256 8.67 -12.38 1.22
N LEU A 257 8.12 -11.18 1.01
CA LEU A 257 7.62 -10.33 2.09
C LEU A 257 6.20 -10.77 2.47
N ARG A 258 6.11 -11.73 3.39
CA ARG A 258 4.83 -12.20 3.97
C ARG A 258 4.24 -11.19 4.97
N ILE A 259 4.20 -9.91 4.59
CA ILE A 259 3.67 -8.82 5.39
C ILE A 259 2.42 -8.33 4.68
N SER A 260 1.25 -8.64 5.24
CA SER A 260 -0.02 -8.29 4.61
C SER A 260 -0.52 -6.92 5.05
N ARG A 261 -0.06 -6.38 6.19
CA ARG A 261 -0.62 -5.20 6.86
C ARG A 261 0.45 -4.32 7.51
N LEU A 262 0.25 -2.99 7.52
CA LEU A 262 1.15 -2.02 8.14
C LEU A 262 1.50 -2.34 9.61
N ARG A 263 0.53 -2.79 10.40
CA ARG A 263 0.74 -3.16 11.81
C ARG A 263 1.78 -4.26 12.05
N GLN A 264 2.12 -5.04 11.03
CA GLN A 264 3.14 -6.09 11.10
C GLN A 264 4.55 -5.55 10.87
N LEU A 265 4.69 -4.29 10.45
CA LEU A 265 6.00 -3.66 10.30
C LEU A 265 6.61 -3.36 11.68
N PRO A 266 7.91 -3.64 11.86
CA PRO A 266 8.62 -3.33 13.11
C PRO A 266 8.39 -1.89 13.53
N ARG A 267 8.18 -1.64 14.84
CA ARG A 267 8.00 -0.29 15.42
C ARG A 267 6.80 0.53 14.91
N PHE A 268 6.01 0.07 13.94
CA PHE A 268 4.88 0.85 13.42
C PHE A 268 3.82 1.09 14.51
N ALA A 269 3.47 0.05 15.27
CA ALA A 269 2.47 0.16 16.33
C ALA A 269 2.81 1.19 17.42
N SER A 270 4.10 1.46 17.66
CA SER A 270 4.54 2.44 18.65
C SER A 270 4.77 3.85 18.09
N THR A 271 4.73 4.02 16.76
CA THR A 271 5.12 5.27 16.07
C THR A 271 4.06 5.83 15.11
N TRP A 272 3.00 5.07 14.81
CA TRP A 272 1.96 5.47 13.85
C TRP A 272 1.37 6.88 14.09
N PRO A 273 1.17 7.40 15.32
CA PRO A 273 0.62 8.76 15.51
C PRO A 273 1.54 9.85 14.94
N ALA A 274 2.86 9.60 14.95
CA ALA A 274 3.86 10.51 14.41
C ALA A 274 4.10 10.31 12.91
N LEU A 275 3.70 9.17 12.35
CA LEU A 275 3.85 8.84 10.93
C LEU A 275 2.64 9.25 10.09
N LEU A 276 1.46 9.37 10.70
CA LEU A 276 0.20 9.60 10.00
C LEU A 276 -0.46 10.90 10.49
N PRO A 277 -1.09 11.69 9.61
CA PRO A 277 -1.85 12.87 10.00
C PRO A 277 -2.97 12.50 10.95
N GLU A 278 -3.22 13.34 11.95
CA GLU A 278 -4.24 13.09 12.95
C GLU A 278 -5.60 12.72 12.37
N ASP A 279 -6.06 13.51 11.41
CA ASP A 279 -7.36 13.32 10.76
C ASP A 279 -7.50 11.96 10.07
N SER A 280 -6.39 11.34 9.66
CA SER A 280 -6.39 10.07 8.95
C SER A 280 -6.62 8.85 9.82
N TRP A 281 -6.20 8.91 11.08
CA TRP A 281 -6.29 7.79 12.02
C TRP A 281 -7.31 8.03 13.13
N ARG A 282 -7.61 9.29 13.49
CA ARG A 282 -8.51 9.63 14.61
C ARG A 282 -9.87 8.96 14.46
N GLU A 283 -10.46 9.04 13.28
CA GLU A 283 -11.73 8.38 12.98
C GLU A 283 -11.63 6.85 12.98
N ARG A 284 -10.50 6.30 12.49
CA ARG A 284 -10.26 4.85 12.51
C ARG A 284 -10.16 4.31 13.94
N VAL A 285 -9.49 5.06 14.82
CA VAL A 285 -9.38 4.75 16.25
C VAL A 285 -10.77 4.75 16.90
N ARG A 286 -11.59 5.78 16.66
CA ARG A 286 -12.97 5.83 17.19
C ARG A 286 -13.83 4.66 16.72
N ARG A 287 -13.72 4.26 15.46
CA ARG A 287 -14.41 3.06 14.94
C ARG A 287 -13.89 1.79 15.58
N SER A 288 -12.58 1.68 15.79
CA SER A 288 -11.98 0.52 16.47
C SER A 288 -12.46 0.41 17.92
N PHE A 289 -12.58 1.53 18.64
CA PHE A 289 -13.11 1.56 20.01
C PHE A 289 -14.56 1.07 20.04
N ASN A 290 -15.42 1.59 19.15
CA ASN A 290 -16.79 1.12 18.97
C ASN A 290 -16.84 -0.40 18.73
N ARG A 291 -16.12 -0.90 17.72
CA ARG A 291 -16.14 -2.31 17.32
C ARG A 291 -15.68 -3.24 18.42
N THR A 292 -14.61 -2.87 19.12
CA THR A 292 -14.08 -3.63 20.25
C THR A 292 -15.11 -3.69 21.38
N ALA A 293 -15.70 -2.56 21.74
CA ALA A 293 -16.73 -2.50 22.78
C ALA A 293 -17.99 -3.30 22.41
N VAL A 294 -18.51 -3.14 21.18
CA VAL A 294 -19.64 -3.91 20.66
C VAL A 294 -19.36 -5.42 20.73
N SER A 295 -18.17 -5.85 20.34
CA SER A 295 -17.82 -7.29 20.32
C SER A 295 -17.79 -7.89 21.71
N ILE A 296 -17.25 -7.18 22.70
CA ILE A 296 -17.19 -7.64 24.10
C ILE A 296 -18.58 -7.63 24.74
N PHE A 297 -19.38 -6.58 24.53
CA PHE A 297 -20.76 -6.55 25.04
C PHE A 297 -21.67 -7.59 24.38
N GLN A 298 -21.49 -7.89 23.09
CA GLN A 298 -22.19 -8.99 22.43
C GLN A 298 -21.85 -10.35 23.07
N LEU A 299 -20.59 -10.53 23.48
CA LEU A 299 -20.15 -11.75 24.13
C LEU A 299 -20.75 -11.90 25.52
N HIS A 300 -20.76 -10.83 26.34
CA HIS A 300 -21.47 -10.84 27.62
C HIS A 300 -22.96 -11.15 27.42
N ALA A 301 -23.63 -10.41 26.54
CA ALA A 301 -25.04 -10.61 26.24
C ALA A 301 -25.37 -12.05 25.84
N ALA A 302 -24.49 -12.68 25.04
CA ALA A 302 -24.64 -14.06 24.62
C ALA A 302 -24.40 -15.07 25.77
N ILE A 303 -23.51 -14.78 26.71
CA ILE A 303 -23.28 -15.60 27.92
C ILE A 303 -24.49 -15.56 28.85
N ASP A 304 -25.12 -14.39 28.98
CA ASP A 304 -26.28 -14.16 29.85
C ASP A 304 -27.62 -14.57 29.23
N ASP A 305 -27.64 -14.95 27.95
CA ASP A 305 -28.87 -15.05 27.13
C ASP A 305 -29.77 -13.81 27.29
N CYS A 306 -29.15 -12.64 27.35
CA CYS A 306 -29.80 -11.40 27.76
C CYS A 306 -30.66 -10.85 26.61
N PRO A 307 -31.96 -10.52 26.86
CA PRO A 307 -32.80 -9.87 25.87
C PRO A 307 -32.19 -8.56 25.38
N THR A 308 -32.27 -8.30 24.07
CA THR A 308 -31.68 -7.13 23.40
C THR A 308 -31.93 -5.80 24.14
N SER A 309 -33.14 -5.56 24.64
CA SER A 309 -33.50 -4.34 25.37
C SER A 309 -32.78 -4.21 26.72
N GLN A 310 -32.58 -5.32 27.43
CA GLN A 310 -31.86 -5.35 28.69
C GLN A 310 -30.36 -5.14 28.49
N CYS A 311 -29.78 -5.67 27.40
CA CYS A 311 -28.38 -5.42 27.02
C CYS A 311 -28.10 -3.92 26.85
N VAL A 312 -28.94 -3.23 26.06
CA VAL A 312 -28.77 -1.80 25.79
C VAL A 312 -28.93 -0.97 27.07
N ASN A 313 -29.85 -1.36 27.95
CA ASN A 313 -30.02 -0.69 29.25
C ASN A 313 -28.79 -0.86 30.15
N LYS A 314 -28.26 -2.09 30.28
CA LYS A 314 -27.02 -2.35 31.03
C LYS A 314 -25.86 -1.53 30.47
N ILE A 315 -25.68 -1.50 29.15
CA ILE A 315 -24.63 -0.71 28.49
C ILE A 315 -24.78 0.77 28.79
N ASN A 316 -25.97 1.33 28.68
CA ASN A 316 -26.21 2.75 28.97
C ASN A 316 -25.92 3.11 30.43
N GLN A 317 -26.11 2.19 31.37
CA GLN A 317 -25.77 2.39 32.79
C GLN A 317 -24.26 2.30 33.04
N SER A 318 -23.54 1.46 32.30
CA SER A 318 -22.10 1.25 32.47
C SER A 318 -21.24 2.27 31.70
N LEU A 319 -21.75 2.89 30.65
CA LEU A 319 -20.99 3.83 29.83
C LEU A 319 -20.76 5.16 30.57
N PRO A 320 -19.52 5.67 30.65
CA PRO A 320 -19.27 7.00 31.20
C PRO A 320 -19.83 8.08 30.27
N ASN A 321 -20.11 9.27 30.81
CA ASN A 321 -20.67 10.41 30.04
C ASN A 321 -19.80 10.79 28.81
N SER A 322 -18.48 10.62 28.93
CA SER A 322 -17.47 10.82 27.88
C SER A 322 -17.59 9.82 26.71
N ALA A 323 -18.22 8.66 26.92
CA ALA A 323 -18.36 7.60 25.92
C ALA A 323 -19.40 7.91 24.84
N SER A 324 -20.20 8.97 24.99
CA SER A 324 -21.09 9.48 23.95
C SER A 324 -20.38 9.78 22.62
N SER A 325 -19.08 10.09 22.66
CA SER A 325 -18.27 10.40 21.48
C SER A 325 -17.77 9.16 20.72
N TRP A 326 -17.70 7.99 21.35
CA TRP A 326 -17.06 6.79 20.78
C TRP A 326 -17.83 5.49 20.96
N ALA A 327 -18.95 5.43 21.68
CA ALA A 327 -19.70 4.19 21.95
C ALA A 327 -21.10 4.17 21.32
N ASN A 328 -21.32 4.93 20.23
CA ASN A 328 -22.63 5.06 19.59
C ASN A 328 -23.17 3.72 19.07
N GLU A 329 -22.30 2.87 18.53
CA GLU A 329 -22.73 1.56 18.02
C GLU A 329 -23.12 0.60 19.16
N CYS A 330 -22.53 0.73 20.35
CA CYS A 330 -22.89 -0.08 21.52
C CYS A 330 -24.33 0.14 21.97
N LYS A 331 -24.92 1.30 21.65
CA LYS A 331 -26.29 1.63 22.03
C LYS A 331 -27.34 1.12 21.04
N LEU A 332 -26.91 0.59 19.90
CA LEU A 332 -27.82 0.12 18.85
C LEU A 332 -28.34 -1.28 19.16
N ALA A 333 -29.63 -1.39 19.45
CA ALA A 333 -30.31 -2.67 19.71
C ALA A 333 -30.10 -3.70 18.56
N SER A 334 -29.99 -3.24 17.31
CA SER A 334 -29.73 -4.12 16.16
C SER A 334 -28.45 -4.96 16.30
N ASN A 335 -27.47 -4.50 17.07
CA ASN A 335 -26.23 -5.21 17.32
C ASN A 335 -26.43 -6.44 18.24
N TYR A 336 -27.56 -6.60 18.93
CA TYR A 336 -27.79 -7.68 19.91
C TYR A 336 -28.95 -8.61 19.55
N ARG A 337 -29.54 -8.51 18.34
CA ARG A 337 -30.74 -9.29 17.95
C ARG A 337 -30.47 -10.78 17.66
N SER A 338 -29.22 -11.21 17.50
CA SER A 338 -28.84 -12.60 17.17
C SER A 338 -27.37 -12.90 17.49
N CYS A 339 -26.92 -12.54 18.68
CA CYS A 339 -25.57 -12.82 19.17
C CYS A 339 -25.53 -14.22 19.79
N SER A 340 -25.24 -15.25 18.99
CA SER A 340 -24.79 -16.52 19.57
C SER A 340 -23.37 -16.36 20.11
N VAL A 341 -23.04 -17.13 21.14
CA VAL A 341 -21.71 -17.14 21.76
C VAL A 341 -20.62 -17.36 20.70
N ASP A 342 -20.81 -18.29 19.76
CA ASP A 342 -19.84 -18.60 18.70
C ASP A 342 -19.62 -17.42 17.72
N ARG A 343 -20.69 -16.70 17.37
CA ARG A 343 -20.59 -15.51 16.51
C ARG A 343 -19.86 -14.38 17.22
N ALA A 344 -20.07 -14.22 18.53
CA ALA A 344 -19.40 -13.22 19.34
C ALA A 344 -17.89 -13.54 19.50
N LYS A 345 -17.54 -14.79 19.80
CA LYS A 345 -16.14 -15.27 19.84
C LYS A 345 -15.41 -15.01 18.51
N GLY A 346 -16.02 -15.34 17.38
CA GLY A 346 -15.43 -15.10 16.06
C GLY A 346 -15.23 -13.63 15.69
N ARG A 347 -16.03 -12.71 16.25
CA ARG A 347 -15.85 -11.26 16.09
C ARG A 347 -14.70 -10.73 16.93
N LEU A 348 -14.60 -11.16 18.18
CA LEU A 348 -13.52 -10.79 19.08
C LEU A 348 -12.13 -11.10 18.47
N SER A 349 -11.97 -12.30 17.91
CA SER A 349 -10.74 -12.72 17.24
C SER A 349 -10.37 -11.84 16.04
N LYS A 350 -11.33 -11.17 15.39
CA LYS A 350 -11.08 -10.23 14.29
C LYS A 350 -10.72 -8.83 14.78
N THR A 351 -11.21 -8.42 15.94
CA THR A 351 -10.96 -7.08 16.51
C THR A 351 -9.60 -6.93 17.18
N THR A 352 -8.96 -8.02 17.63
CA THR A 352 -7.65 -8.03 18.32
C THR A 352 -6.61 -7.12 17.65
N GLY A 353 -6.44 -7.25 16.34
CA GLY A 353 -5.39 -6.51 15.64
C GLY A 353 -5.67 -5.03 15.39
N GLU A 354 -6.92 -4.55 15.52
CA GLU A 354 -7.27 -3.13 15.38
C GLU A 354 -7.07 -2.36 16.71
N ILE A 355 -7.18 -3.05 17.85
CA ILE A 355 -7.06 -2.51 19.22
C ILE A 355 -5.69 -1.86 19.45
N ASN A 356 -4.63 -2.48 18.91
CA ASN A 356 -3.26 -2.05 19.16
C ASN A 356 -2.75 -0.97 18.19
N CYS A 357 -3.34 -0.88 16.99
CA CYS A 357 -2.90 0.03 15.93
C CYS A 357 -4.00 0.23 14.87
N PRO A 358 -4.41 1.48 14.57
CA PRO A 358 -5.48 1.77 13.60
C PRO A 358 -5.05 1.61 12.12
N GLY A 359 -3.75 1.47 11.86
CA GLY A 359 -3.19 1.28 10.52
C GLY A 359 -3.19 -0.19 10.10
N ASP A 360 -4.36 -0.72 9.72
CA ASP A 360 -4.53 -2.07 9.17
C ASP A 360 -4.47 -2.09 7.63
N ASP A 361 -3.96 -1.03 7.01
CA ASP A 361 -3.86 -0.92 5.56
C ASP A 361 -2.98 -2.02 4.99
N HIS A 362 -3.41 -2.59 3.87
CA HIS A 362 -2.62 -3.57 3.14
C HIS A 362 -1.34 -2.93 2.59
N ILE A 363 -0.23 -3.61 2.84
CA ILE A 363 1.05 -3.26 2.22
C ILE A 363 1.03 -3.87 0.82
N GLY A 364 0.86 -3.03 -0.21
CA GLY A 364 0.97 -3.47 -1.60
C GLY A 364 2.39 -3.92 -1.98
N PRO A 365 2.63 -4.35 -3.23
CA PRO A 365 3.93 -4.84 -3.68
C PRO A 365 5.08 -3.85 -3.44
N LEU A 366 6.22 -4.36 -2.98
CA LEU A 366 7.27 -3.60 -2.27
C LEU A 366 8.46 -3.14 -3.13
N ALA A 367 8.44 -3.31 -4.46
CA ALA A 367 9.63 -3.09 -5.27
C ALA A 367 10.16 -1.65 -5.26
N GLU A 368 9.33 -0.64 -5.03
CA GLU A 368 9.79 0.77 -5.03
C GLU A 368 10.93 1.04 -4.03
N ILE A 369 11.06 0.19 -3.01
CA ILE A 369 12.02 0.33 -1.90
C ILE A 369 13.21 -0.62 -2.03
N LEU A 370 13.03 -1.73 -2.74
CA LEU A 370 13.95 -2.86 -2.74
C LEU A 370 15.04 -2.79 -3.83
N LEU A 371 14.96 -1.80 -4.71
CA LEU A 371 15.90 -1.65 -5.82
C LEU A 371 17.07 -0.77 -5.34
N ASP A 372 17.95 -1.39 -4.54
CA ASP A 372 19.24 -0.81 -4.18
C ASP A 372 20.35 -1.38 -5.07
N PRO A 373 20.99 -0.59 -5.96
CA PRO A 373 22.06 -1.09 -6.82
C PRO A 373 23.41 -1.14 -6.08
N ASP A 374 23.57 -0.41 -4.96
CA ASP A 374 24.87 -0.27 -4.27
C ASP A 374 25.10 -1.35 -3.20
N ARG A 375 24.06 -2.12 -2.89
CA ARG A 375 24.21 -3.43 -2.25
C ARG A 375 23.80 -4.41 -3.31
N ALA A 376 24.60 -5.46 -3.53
CA ALA A 376 24.09 -6.62 -4.23
C ALA A 376 22.71 -6.94 -3.61
N THR A 377 21.63 -6.70 -4.34
CA THR A 377 20.31 -7.21 -3.98
C THR A 377 20.43 -8.70 -4.24
N GLY A 378 21.21 -9.36 -3.38
CA GLY A 378 21.61 -10.75 -3.49
C GLY A 378 20.36 -11.56 -3.27
N GLY A 379 19.57 -11.69 -4.32
CA GLY A 379 18.20 -12.13 -4.20
C GLY A 379 17.19 -11.47 -5.10
N LEU A 380 17.43 -10.38 -5.83
CA LEU A 380 16.47 -9.80 -6.79
C LEU A 380 17.02 -9.84 -8.20
N PHE A 381 16.17 -10.23 -9.13
CA PHE A 381 16.53 -10.37 -10.53
C PHE A 381 15.37 -9.92 -11.41
N ALA A 382 15.65 -9.09 -12.42
CA ALA A 382 14.67 -8.69 -13.42
C ALA A 382 14.70 -9.67 -14.60
N ALA A 383 13.76 -10.61 -14.56
CA ALA A 383 13.57 -11.60 -15.62
C ALA A 383 12.99 -10.97 -16.88
N ARG A 384 13.75 -10.96 -17.97
CA ARG A 384 13.28 -10.50 -19.28
C ARG A 384 12.35 -11.54 -19.90
N VAL A 385 11.12 -11.14 -20.21
CA VAL A 385 10.05 -12.06 -20.65
C VAL A 385 9.23 -11.48 -21.80
N ASN A 386 8.58 -12.31 -22.59
CA ASN A 386 7.40 -11.96 -23.36
C ASN A 386 6.15 -12.36 -22.59
N ILE A 387 5.08 -11.58 -22.71
CA ILE A 387 3.77 -11.94 -22.17
C ILE A 387 2.92 -12.43 -23.34
N VAL A 388 2.43 -13.67 -23.23
CA VAL A 388 1.50 -14.27 -24.17
C VAL A 388 0.13 -14.32 -23.52
N ILE A 389 -0.89 -13.81 -24.20
CA ILE A 389 -2.27 -13.84 -23.71
C ILE A 389 -3.03 -14.88 -24.52
N ILE A 390 -3.38 -16.00 -23.88
CA ILE A 390 -4.20 -17.07 -24.46
C ILE A 390 -5.61 -16.97 -23.86
N THR A 391 -5.75 -17.37 -22.61
CA THR A 391 -6.93 -17.18 -21.76
C THR A 391 -6.60 -16.37 -20.50
N GLN A 392 -5.34 -16.48 -20.04
CA GLN A 392 -4.71 -15.68 -19.01
C GLN A 392 -3.33 -15.23 -19.51
N PRO A 393 -2.78 -14.11 -18.99
CA PRO A 393 -1.41 -13.71 -19.28
C PRO A 393 -0.41 -14.74 -18.72
N VAL A 394 0.47 -15.23 -19.59
CA VAL A 394 1.52 -16.20 -19.27
C VAL A 394 2.87 -15.61 -19.69
N ALA A 395 3.90 -15.76 -18.86
CA ALA A 395 5.22 -15.24 -19.16
C ALA A 395 6.05 -16.27 -19.94
N ARG A 396 6.99 -15.81 -20.76
CA ARG A 396 7.95 -16.63 -21.48
C ARG A 396 9.32 -15.95 -21.44
N PRO A 397 10.41 -16.56 -20.95
CA PRO A 397 11.74 -15.95 -21.03
C PRO A 397 12.07 -15.49 -22.45
N SER A 398 12.59 -14.27 -22.59
CA SER A 398 12.94 -13.69 -23.88
C SER A 398 14.14 -12.78 -23.74
N SER A 399 15.15 -12.97 -24.59
CA SER A 399 16.34 -12.12 -24.62
C SER A 399 16.14 -10.77 -25.34
N THR A 400 14.99 -10.54 -25.98
CA THR A 400 14.73 -9.38 -26.83
C THR A 400 13.58 -8.48 -26.36
N SER A 401 12.75 -8.95 -25.43
CA SER A 401 11.57 -8.20 -24.97
C SER A 401 11.89 -6.96 -24.13
N GLN A 402 11.11 -5.89 -24.18
CA GLN A 402 11.25 -4.78 -23.22
C GLN A 402 10.45 -5.01 -21.93
N ILE A 403 9.97 -6.23 -21.70
CA ILE A 403 9.16 -6.58 -20.55
C ILE A 403 9.99 -7.40 -19.56
N TYR A 404 9.87 -7.04 -18.29
CA TYR A 404 10.61 -7.61 -17.19
C TYR A 404 9.64 -8.01 -16.08
N ILE A 405 9.93 -9.11 -15.38
CA ILE A 405 9.28 -9.50 -14.14
C ILE A 405 10.34 -9.50 -13.06
N LEU A 406 10.12 -8.74 -11.98
CA LEU A 406 11.03 -8.74 -10.84
C LEU A 406 10.77 -10.00 -9.99
N ILE A 407 11.77 -10.86 -9.89
CA ILE A 407 11.74 -12.11 -9.13
C ILE A 407 12.73 -12.08 -7.98
N SER A 408 12.37 -12.71 -6.86
CA SER A 408 13.28 -12.86 -5.72
C SER A 408 13.90 -14.26 -5.69
N THR A 409 15.20 -14.38 -5.96
CA THR A 409 16.00 -15.60 -5.81
C THR A 409 16.43 -15.87 -4.37
N ASN A 410 16.38 -14.86 -3.48
CA ASN A 410 16.62 -15.01 -2.04
C ASN A 410 15.64 -14.14 -1.23
N GLN A 411 14.50 -14.72 -0.89
CA GLN A 411 13.42 -14.05 -0.16
C GLN A 411 13.86 -13.48 1.19
N ALA A 412 14.73 -14.18 1.93
CA ALA A 412 15.19 -13.74 3.25
C ALA A 412 16.07 -12.49 3.14
N ALA A 413 16.97 -12.44 2.15
CA ALA A 413 17.81 -11.27 1.90
C ALA A 413 16.97 -10.06 1.48
N THR A 414 16.01 -10.27 0.56
CA THR A 414 15.04 -9.24 0.13
C THR A 414 14.26 -8.69 1.32
N GLN A 415 13.73 -9.57 2.18
CA GLN A 415 13.00 -9.17 3.39
C GLN A 415 13.89 -8.39 4.38
N GLY A 416 15.13 -8.82 4.58
CA GLY A 416 16.09 -8.14 5.45
C GLY A 416 16.42 -6.72 4.96
N ALA A 417 16.64 -6.56 3.65
CA ALA A 417 16.89 -5.25 3.03
C ALA A 417 15.70 -4.29 3.23
N PHE A 418 14.48 -4.78 3.03
CA PHE A 418 13.27 -3.99 3.27
C PHE A 418 13.16 -3.54 4.74
N PHE A 419 13.35 -4.46 5.70
CA PHE A 419 13.26 -4.09 7.11
C PHE A 419 14.36 -3.13 7.55
N ALA A 420 15.55 -3.22 6.98
CA ALA A 420 16.62 -2.26 7.22
C ALA A 420 16.29 -0.86 6.65
N ALA A 421 15.64 -0.78 5.49
CA ALA A 421 15.16 0.50 4.94
C ALA A 421 14.02 1.07 5.81
N TRP A 422 13.09 0.21 6.23
CA TRP A 422 11.99 0.58 7.12
C TRP A 422 12.47 1.11 8.47
N ASP A 423 13.40 0.42 9.12
CA ASP A 423 13.90 0.86 10.42
C ASP A 423 14.66 2.20 10.34
N ARG A 424 15.43 2.41 9.26
CA ARG A 424 16.05 3.72 8.96
C ARG A 424 15.00 4.81 8.78
N PHE A 425 13.96 4.55 7.98
CA PHE A 425 12.85 5.48 7.78
C PHE A 425 12.15 5.84 9.09
N ILE A 426 11.82 4.85 9.92
CA ILE A 426 11.21 5.09 11.22
C ILE A 426 12.14 5.90 12.14
N THR A 427 13.43 5.60 12.16
CA THR A 427 14.40 6.32 12.99
C THR A 427 14.56 7.77 12.55
N SER A 428 14.54 8.04 11.25
CA SER A 428 14.58 9.40 10.69
C SER A 428 13.30 10.18 11.00
N MET A 429 12.13 9.55 10.82
CA MET A 429 10.83 10.19 11.02
C MET A 429 10.47 10.38 12.50
N VAL A 430 10.87 9.44 13.35
CA VAL A 430 10.53 9.39 14.77
C VAL A 430 11.80 9.07 15.58
N PRO A 431 12.72 10.05 15.75
CA PRO A 431 13.97 9.85 16.48
C PRO A 431 13.77 9.46 17.94
N ASN A 432 12.66 9.92 18.54
CA ASN A 432 12.30 9.58 19.91
C ASN A 432 10.90 8.94 19.98
N PRO A 433 10.79 7.60 19.80
CA PRO A 433 9.52 6.89 19.86
C PRO A 433 8.82 6.99 21.23
N SER A 434 9.57 7.20 22.32
CA SER A 434 8.97 7.32 23.66
C SER A 434 8.26 8.66 23.87
N ALA A 435 8.50 9.67 23.03
CA ALA A 435 7.80 10.94 23.05
C ALA A 435 6.50 10.95 22.23
N VAL A 436 6.17 9.84 21.55
CA VAL A 436 4.97 9.76 20.70
C VAL A 436 3.72 9.73 21.58
N THR A 437 2.83 10.69 21.32
CA THR A 437 1.54 10.93 22.01
C THR A 437 0.39 11.00 21.01
N VAL A 438 -0.83 10.98 21.51
CA VAL A 438 -2.08 11.24 20.78
C VAL A 438 -2.84 12.38 21.47
N ALA A 439 -3.86 12.93 20.82
CA ALA A 439 -4.71 13.94 21.44
C ALA A 439 -5.37 13.43 22.74
N ARG A 440 -5.48 14.33 23.73
CA ARG A 440 -5.97 14.00 25.08
C ARG A 440 -7.39 13.45 25.09
N ASP A 441 -8.25 13.87 24.16
CA ASP A 441 -9.62 13.33 24.03
C ASP A 441 -9.61 11.86 23.62
N VAL A 442 -8.73 11.48 22.69
CA VAL A 442 -8.53 10.08 22.28
C VAL A 442 -7.95 9.26 23.42
N ALA A 443 -6.94 9.78 24.12
CA ALA A 443 -6.33 9.09 25.25
C ALA A 443 -7.32 8.90 26.42
N GLY A 444 -8.14 9.91 26.71
CA GLY A 444 -9.21 9.84 27.70
C GLY A 444 -10.26 8.78 27.32
N ALA A 445 -10.71 8.78 26.06
CA ALA A 445 -11.63 7.78 25.54
C ALA A 445 -11.08 6.34 25.66
N TRP A 446 -9.78 6.15 25.38
CA TRP A 446 -9.11 4.87 25.55
C TRP A 446 -9.08 4.40 27.01
N ARG A 447 -8.72 5.30 27.94
CA ARG A 447 -8.73 4.98 29.38
C ARG A 447 -10.12 4.53 29.83
N ASP A 448 -11.14 5.26 29.42
CA ASP A 448 -12.53 4.97 29.77
C ASP A 448 -12.99 3.62 29.18
N LEU A 449 -12.61 3.33 27.93
CA LEU A 449 -12.80 2.04 27.30
C LEU A 449 -12.10 0.90 28.07
N CYS A 450 -10.82 1.05 28.43
CA CYS A 450 -10.09 0.02 29.17
C CYS A 450 -10.71 -0.28 30.54
N MET A 451 -11.15 0.74 31.27
CA MET A 451 -11.83 0.56 32.55
C MET A 451 -13.13 -0.21 32.39
N LEU A 452 -13.94 0.16 31.40
CA LEU A 452 -15.21 -0.49 31.09
C LEU A 452 -14.99 -1.96 30.68
N LEU A 453 -14.15 -2.18 29.66
CA LEU A 453 -13.90 -3.51 29.12
C LEU A 453 -13.17 -4.42 30.10
N GLY A 454 -12.35 -3.90 31.00
CA GLY A 454 -11.68 -4.71 32.02
C GLY A 454 -12.68 -5.45 32.92
N ALA A 455 -13.80 -4.82 33.28
CA ALA A 455 -14.85 -5.48 34.06
C ALA A 455 -15.57 -6.56 33.25
N GLU A 456 -15.89 -6.25 32.00
CA GLU A 456 -16.57 -7.15 31.06
C GLU A 456 -15.72 -8.38 30.73
N LEU A 457 -14.42 -8.20 30.49
CA LEU A 457 -13.49 -9.28 30.19
C LEU A 457 -13.32 -10.23 31.38
N ARG A 458 -13.20 -9.71 32.61
CA ARG A 458 -13.19 -10.54 33.83
C ARG A 458 -14.50 -11.30 34.03
N TYR A 459 -15.63 -10.76 33.58
CA TYR A 459 -16.90 -11.49 33.59
C TYR A 459 -16.86 -12.66 32.60
N VAL A 460 -16.45 -12.40 31.36
CA VAL A 460 -16.28 -13.42 30.31
C VAL A 460 -15.32 -14.53 30.76
N GLU A 461 -14.16 -14.18 31.32
CA GLU A 461 -13.14 -15.13 31.80
C GLU A 461 -13.67 -16.05 32.90
N ARG A 462 -14.46 -15.52 33.85
CA ARG A 462 -15.09 -16.35 34.90
C ARG A 462 -16.05 -17.38 34.32
N HIS A 463 -16.68 -17.06 33.20
CA HIS A 463 -17.62 -17.95 32.53
C HIS A 463 -16.96 -18.96 31.58
N TYR A 464 -15.63 -18.91 31.41
CA TYR A 464 -14.87 -19.85 30.58
C TYR A 464 -15.11 -21.32 30.91
N LYS A 465 -15.36 -21.64 32.17
CA LYS A 465 -15.56 -23.02 32.64
C LYS A 465 -16.88 -23.64 32.20
N TYR A 466 -17.85 -22.80 31.79
CA TYR A 466 -19.22 -23.23 31.48
C TYR A 466 -19.50 -23.33 29.98
N TRP A 467 -18.55 -22.92 29.13
CA TRP A 467 -18.70 -22.90 27.68
C TRP A 467 -17.53 -23.60 26.98
N SER A 468 -17.77 -24.21 25.83
CA SER A 468 -16.70 -24.79 25.00
C SER A 468 -15.92 -23.67 24.29
N TRP A 469 -14.72 -23.38 24.79
CA TRP A 469 -13.79 -22.45 24.15
C TRP A 469 -12.68 -23.23 23.47
N SER A 470 -12.47 -22.98 22.17
CA SER A 470 -11.27 -23.45 21.48
C SER A 470 -10.03 -22.70 21.97
N ASP A 471 -8.85 -23.31 21.81
CA ASP A 471 -7.59 -22.68 22.20
C ASP A 471 -7.31 -21.38 21.43
N VAL A 472 -7.80 -21.27 20.20
CA VAL A 472 -7.69 -20.06 19.38
C VAL A 472 -8.48 -18.91 20.00
N GLU A 473 -9.70 -19.18 20.49
CA GLU A 473 -10.57 -18.16 21.09
C GLU A 473 -10.06 -17.71 22.46
N LYS A 474 -9.54 -18.65 23.28
CA LYS A 474 -8.90 -18.31 24.56
C LYS A 474 -7.70 -17.39 24.34
N LYS A 475 -6.81 -17.75 23.42
CA LYS A 475 -5.65 -16.93 23.03
C LYS A 475 -6.06 -15.56 22.51
N ALA A 476 -7.16 -15.48 21.75
CA ALA A 476 -7.68 -14.21 21.26
C ALA A 476 -8.16 -13.30 22.41
N LEU A 477 -8.90 -13.81 23.39
CA LEU A 477 -9.31 -13.02 24.56
C LEU A 477 -8.09 -12.57 25.38
N GLU A 478 -7.17 -13.49 25.69
CA GLU A 478 -5.93 -13.17 26.42
C GLU A 478 -5.13 -12.08 25.70
N GLN A 479 -5.09 -12.13 24.37
CA GLN A 479 -4.44 -11.12 23.55
C GLN A 479 -5.16 -9.77 23.62
N VAL A 480 -6.50 -9.74 23.62
CA VAL A 480 -7.28 -8.50 23.81
C VAL A 480 -6.98 -7.88 25.17
N VAL A 481 -7.03 -8.67 26.25
CA VAL A 481 -6.73 -8.21 27.62
C VAL A 481 -5.33 -7.59 27.66
N ARG A 482 -4.31 -8.32 27.21
CA ARG A 482 -2.93 -7.82 27.16
C ARG A 482 -2.78 -6.54 26.34
N MET A 483 -3.49 -6.41 25.21
CA MET A 483 -3.45 -5.20 24.38
C MET A 483 -4.12 -4.01 25.04
N LEU A 484 -5.21 -4.21 25.79
CA LEU A 484 -5.87 -3.15 26.55
C LEU A 484 -5.05 -2.69 27.76
N GLU A 485 -4.34 -3.61 28.42
CA GLU A 485 -3.52 -3.28 29.59
C GLU A 485 -2.18 -2.65 29.20
N ASP A 486 -1.45 -3.32 28.31
CA ASP A 486 -0.04 -3.08 28.02
C ASP A 486 0.29 -3.01 26.52
N GLY A 487 -0.72 -2.90 25.66
CA GLY A 487 -0.51 -2.66 24.23
C GLY A 487 0.14 -1.31 23.95
N GLU A 488 0.62 -1.13 22.72
CA GLU A 488 1.24 0.11 22.26
C GLU A 488 0.26 1.28 22.31
N MET A 489 -1.02 1.06 21.97
CA MET A 489 -2.08 2.06 22.16
C MET A 489 -2.17 2.50 23.63
N SER A 490 -2.18 1.55 24.58
CA SER A 490 -2.20 1.86 26.01
C SER A 490 -0.97 2.61 26.47
N LYS A 491 0.23 2.24 26.02
CA LYS A 491 1.46 2.97 26.33
C LYS A 491 1.40 4.41 25.79
N ILE A 492 0.99 4.61 24.54
CA ILE A 492 0.85 5.94 23.92
C ILE A 492 -0.18 6.79 24.67
N CYS A 493 -1.35 6.22 25.00
CA CYS A 493 -2.42 6.93 25.71
C CYS A 493 -2.00 7.28 27.15
N LYS A 494 -1.35 6.37 27.89
CA LYS A 494 -0.81 6.65 29.23
C LYS A 494 0.15 7.84 29.20
N ARG A 495 1.07 7.88 28.23
CA ARG A 495 2.00 9.01 28.02
C ARG A 495 1.30 10.33 27.65
N SER A 496 0.14 10.27 27.01
CA SER A 496 -0.61 11.46 26.60
C SER A 496 -1.41 12.07 27.77
N LEU A 497 -1.62 11.30 28.83
CA LEU A 497 -2.36 11.68 30.03
C LEU A 497 -1.47 12.02 31.23
N SER A 498 -0.21 11.57 31.24
CA SER A 498 0.84 12.07 32.14
C SER A 498 1.23 13.49 31.77
#